data_AF-A0A533SKQ2-F1
#
_entry.id   AF-A0A533SKQ2-F1
#
_cell.length_a   1.000
_cell.length_b   1.000
_cell.length_c   1.000
_cell.angle_alpha   90.00
_cell.angle_beta   90.00
_cell.angle_gamma   90.00
#
_symmetry.space_group_name_H-M   'P 1'
#
loop_
_entity.id
_entity.type
_entity.pdbx_description
1 polymer ?
#
loop_
_entity_poly.entity_id
_entity_poly.type
_entity_poly.pdbx_seq_one_letter_code
_entity_poly.pdbx_strand_id
1 'polypeptide(L)'
;MAAETIKAAKKRDDYSAHSLAAYETMLDNSFVMKDLRTFRNVWKMLNNPKLFGKYPRAISTLLTDLMFIGEDPKPKLSSTVLEGFRKNFLNLSTLKDALDLLKI
;
A
#
# COMPACT_ATOMS: atom_id res chain seq x y z
N MET A 1 15.09 18.00 -13.72
CA MET A 1 13.76 18.44 -14.22
C MET A 1 13.56 19.94 -14.10
N ALA A 2 13.17 20.52 -12.95
CA ALA A 2 12.87 21.97 -12.87
C ALA A 2 14.06 22.88 -13.27
N ALA A 3 15.25 22.59 -12.72
CA ALA A 3 16.46 23.32 -13.09
C ALA A 3 16.87 23.12 -14.56
N GLU A 4 16.55 21.97 -15.16
CA GLU A 4 16.84 21.70 -16.58
C GLU A 4 15.88 22.46 -17.49
N THR A 5 14.61 22.58 -17.11
CA THR A 5 13.63 23.42 -17.81
C THR A 5 14.05 24.88 -17.77
N ILE A 6 14.48 25.41 -16.61
CA ILE A 6 14.97 26.78 -16.50
C ILE A 6 16.25 26.99 -17.33
N LYS A 7 17.15 26.01 -17.36
CA LYS A 7 18.36 26.05 -18.20
C LYS A 7 18.01 26.06 -19.70
N ALA A 8 16.98 25.34 -20.12
CA ALA A 8 16.50 25.33 -21.49
C ALA A 8 15.78 26.64 -21.88
N ALA A 9 14.94 27.16 -20.98
CA ALA A 9 14.28 28.46 -21.14
C ALA A 9 15.29 29.60 -21.29
N LYS A 10 16.33 29.61 -20.44
CA LYS A 10 17.44 30.58 -20.52
C LYS A 10 18.21 30.51 -21.84
N LYS A 11 18.40 29.32 -22.42
CA LYS A 11 19.05 29.18 -23.74
C LYS A 11 18.22 29.74 -24.89
N ARG A 12 16.90 29.74 -24.74
CA ARG A 12 15.93 30.23 -25.74
C ARG A 12 15.50 31.67 -25.48
N ASP A 13 15.95 32.26 -24.36
CA ASP A 13 15.48 33.53 -23.81
C ASP A 13 13.95 33.65 -23.73
N ASP A 14 13.29 32.51 -23.54
CA ASP A 14 11.83 32.40 -23.52
C ASP A 14 11.41 31.74 -22.21
N TYR A 15 10.82 32.56 -21.34
CA TYR A 15 10.24 32.17 -20.06
C TYR A 15 8.71 32.17 -20.09
N SER A 16 8.12 32.14 -21.29
CA SER A 16 6.68 32.01 -21.46
C SER A 16 6.16 30.71 -20.85
N ALA A 17 4.85 30.67 -20.59
CA ALA A 17 4.17 29.47 -20.10
C ALA A 17 4.40 28.25 -21.01
N HIS A 18 4.57 28.48 -22.32
CA HIS A 18 4.85 27.42 -23.28
C HIS A 18 6.23 26.78 -23.05
N SER A 19 7.26 27.59 -22.82
CA SER A 19 8.62 27.12 -22.54
C SER A 19 8.70 26.38 -21.20
N LEU A 20 7.96 26.85 -20.19
CA LEU A 20 7.94 26.25 -18.86
C LEU A 20 7.07 24.97 -18.77
N ALA A 21 6.11 24.78 -19.68
CA ALA A 21 5.30 23.56 -19.76
C ALA A 21 6.13 22.29 -20.02
N ALA A 22 7.37 22.44 -20.52
CA ALA A 22 8.32 21.33 -20.62
C ALA A 22 8.62 20.70 -19.25
N TYR A 23 8.59 21.47 -18.15
CA TYR A 23 8.74 20.91 -16.81
C TYR A 23 7.62 19.93 -16.46
N GLU A 24 6.37 20.31 -16.72
CA GLU A 24 5.20 19.45 -16.47
C GLU A 24 5.29 18.16 -17.28
N THR A 25 5.71 18.26 -18.54
CA THR A 25 5.93 17.08 -19.41
C THR A 25 7.02 16.17 -18.86
N MET A 26 8.15 16.72 -18.40
CA MET A 26 9.22 15.92 -17.78
C MET A 26 8.77 15.28 -16.47
N LEU A 27 7.99 16.02 -15.67
CA LEU A 27 7.46 15.56 -14.40
C LEU A 27 6.47 14.40 -14.61
N ASP A 28 5.59 14.48 -15.62
CA ASP A 28 4.62 13.44 -15.93
C ASP A 28 5.27 12.14 -16.44
N ASN A 29 6.39 12.27 -17.15
CA ASN A 29 7.18 11.13 -17.63
C ASN A 29 8.06 10.51 -16.53
N SER A 30 8.34 11.25 -15.46
CA SER A 30 9.16 10.79 -14.34
C SER A 30 8.43 9.79 -13.44
N PHE A 31 9.18 9.10 -12.59
CA PHE A 31 8.61 8.23 -11.56
C PHE A 31 7.71 9.00 -10.58
N VAL A 32 7.98 10.29 -10.34
CA VAL A 32 7.27 11.10 -9.35
C VAL A 32 5.76 11.12 -9.63
N MET A 33 5.35 11.46 -10.85
CA MET A 33 3.92 11.49 -11.18
C MET A 33 3.30 10.10 -11.31
N LYS A 34 4.08 9.10 -11.73
CA LYS A 34 3.62 7.71 -11.78
C LYS A 34 3.31 7.19 -10.38
N ASP A 35 4.17 7.48 -9.42
CA ASP A 35 4.00 7.09 -8.02
C ASP A 35 2.82 7.82 -7.39
N LEU A 36 2.73 9.14 -7.58
CA LEU A 36 1.59 9.92 -7.09
C LEU A 36 0.25 9.47 -7.67
N ARG A 37 0.23 9.03 -8.95
CA ARG A 37 -0.97 8.45 -9.58
C ARG A 37 -1.30 7.08 -9.01
N THR A 38 -0.29 6.23 -8.83
CA THR A 38 -0.42 4.89 -8.25
C THR A 38 -0.99 4.95 -6.84
N PHE A 39 -0.44 5.83 -6.00
CA PHE A 39 -0.86 5.96 -4.60
C PHE A 39 -2.00 6.98 -4.39
N ARG A 40 -2.63 7.49 -5.47
CA ARG A 40 -3.69 8.50 -5.39
C ARG A 40 -4.85 8.10 -4.48
N ASN A 41 -5.15 6.81 -4.43
CA ASN A 41 -6.27 6.25 -3.66
C ASN A 41 -5.85 5.60 -2.34
N VAL A 42 -4.58 5.69 -1.94
CA VAL A 42 -4.07 5.06 -0.69
C VAL A 42 -4.86 5.49 0.55
N TRP A 43 -5.32 6.73 0.61
CA TRP A 43 -6.14 7.21 1.74
C TRP A 43 -7.41 6.39 1.97
N LYS A 44 -8.01 5.81 0.93
CA LYS A 44 -9.19 4.93 1.07
C LYS A 44 -8.84 3.65 1.83
N MET A 45 -7.64 3.11 1.61
CA MET A 45 -7.10 1.97 2.35
C MET A 45 -6.71 2.38 3.78
N LEU A 46 -6.02 3.50 3.96
CA LEU A 46 -5.57 3.97 5.28
C LEU A 46 -6.75 4.33 6.20
N ASN A 47 -7.89 4.76 5.65
CA ASN A 47 -9.09 5.03 6.45
C ASN A 47 -9.83 3.76 6.92
N ASN A 48 -9.36 2.56 6.58
CA ASN A 48 -9.95 1.33 7.10
C ASN A 48 -9.40 1.01 8.51
N PRO A 49 -10.19 1.17 9.59
CA PRO A 49 -9.71 0.96 10.96
C PRO A 49 -9.27 -0.50 11.23
N LYS A 50 -9.75 -1.46 10.43
CA LYS A 50 -9.35 -2.87 10.54
C LYS A 50 -7.88 -3.09 10.16
N LEU A 51 -7.34 -2.24 9.27
CA LEU A 51 -5.96 -2.34 8.79
C LEU A 51 -4.95 -2.18 9.93
N PHE A 52 -5.23 -1.25 10.84
CA PHE A 52 -4.33 -0.93 11.96
C PHE A 52 -4.70 -1.63 13.27
N GLY A 53 -5.97 -2.04 13.44
CA GLY A 53 -6.42 -2.72 14.66
C GLY A 53 -6.47 -4.24 14.52
N LYS A 54 -7.33 -4.73 13.61
CA LYS A 54 -7.72 -6.15 13.56
C LYS A 54 -6.60 -7.04 13.00
N TYR A 55 -5.98 -6.65 11.89
CA TYR A 55 -5.00 -7.51 11.23
C TYR A 55 -3.69 -7.66 12.01
N PRO A 56 -3.05 -6.60 12.54
CA PRO A 56 -1.82 -6.76 13.32
C PRO A 56 -2.03 -7.63 14.56
N ARG A 57 -3.19 -7.47 15.23
CA ARG A 57 -3.56 -8.30 16.38
C ARG A 57 -3.79 -9.76 15.98
N ALA A 58 -4.51 -10.02 14.89
CA ALA A 58 -4.72 -11.38 14.40
C ALA A 58 -3.40 -12.08 14.02
N ILE A 59 -2.50 -11.37 13.32
CA ILE A 59 -1.17 -11.89 12.97
C ILE A 59 -0.34 -12.16 14.23
N SER A 60 -0.34 -11.23 15.18
CA SER A 60 0.36 -11.41 16.45
C SER A 60 -0.14 -12.64 17.20
N THR A 61 -1.45 -12.82 17.35
CA THR A 61 -2.04 -14.00 18.02
C THR A 61 -1.66 -15.29 17.31
N LEU A 62 -1.76 -15.33 15.97
CA LEU A 62 -1.33 -16.49 15.18
C LEU A 62 0.14 -16.83 15.42
N LEU A 63 1.03 -15.83 15.40
CA LEU A 63 2.46 -16.04 15.63
C LEU A 63 2.73 -16.50 17.07
N THR A 64 2.03 -15.95 18.06
CA THR A 64 2.12 -16.40 19.45
C THR A 64 1.72 -17.86 19.58
N ASP A 65 0.57 -18.27 19.03
CA ASP A 65 0.08 -19.66 19.10
C ASP A 65 1.05 -20.64 18.41
N LEU A 66 1.66 -20.21 17.30
CA LEU A 66 2.65 -21.02 16.58
C LEU A 66 3.96 -21.17 17.35
N MET A 67 4.50 -20.07 17.88
CA MET A 67 5.83 -20.02 18.49
C MET A 67 5.84 -20.44 19.96
N PHE A 68 4.72 -20.32 20.68
CA PHE A 68 4.64 -20.64 22.10
C PHE A 68 4.66 -22.16 22.33
N ILE A 69 5.74 -22.70 22.89
CA ILE A 69 5.87 -24.13 23.21
C ILE A 69 5.46 -24.33 24.67
N GLY A 70 4.27 -24.90 24.89
CA GLY A 70 3.75 -25.27 26.22
C GLY A 70 4.09 -26.71 26.61
N GLU A 71 3.53 -27.18 27.73
CA GLU A 71 3.78 -28.52 28.29
C GLU A 71 2.99 -29.64 27.57
N ASP A 72 1.91 -29.30 26.86
CA ASP A 72 1.05 -30.25 26.14
C ASP A 72 1.52 -30.55 24.70
N PRO A 73 1.25 -31.77 24.17
CA PRO A 73 1.54 -32.10 22.78
C PRO A 73 0.74 -31.21 21.82
N LYS A 74 1.46 -30.44 20.99
CA LYS A 74 0.84 -29.51 20.04
C LYS A 74 0.00 -30.25 18.99
N PRO A 75 -1.20 -29.76 18.65
CA PRO A 75 -1.90 -30.18 17.44
C PRO A 75 -1.06 -29.81 16.21
N LYS A 76 -1.35 -30.45 15.06
CA LYS A 76 -0.61 -30.19 13.82
C LYS A 76 -0.56 -28.69 13.54
N LEU A 77 0.62 -28.16 13.20
CA LEU A 77 0.80 -26.75 12.83
C LEU A 77 -0.24 -26.30 11.78
N SER A 78 -0.55 -27.18 10.82
CA SER A 78 -1.56 -26.92 9.80
C SER A 78 -2.97 -26.73 10.35
N SER A 79 -3.39 -27.45 11.39
CA SER A 79 -4.72 -27.26 12.00
C SER A 79 -4.82 -25.94 12.77
N THR A 80 -3.78 -25.55 13.51
CA THR A 80 -3.75 -24.29 14.26
C THR A 80 -3.78 -23.08 13.33
N VAL A 81 -3.01 -23.12 12.22
CA VAL A 81 -3.05 -22.08 11.18
C VAL A 81 -4.43 -22.02 10.53
N LEU A 82 -5.02 -23.17 10.19
CA LEU A 82 -6.32 -23.23 9.52
C LEU A 82 -7.45 -22.70 10.41
N GLU A 83 -7.47 -23.04 11.70
CA GLU A 83 -8.45 -22.52 12.65
C GLU A 83 -8.29 -21.03 12.91
N GLY A 84 -7.06 -20.57 13.14
CA GLY A 84 -6.81 -19.14 13.37
C GLY A 84 -7.09 -18.29 12.13
N PHE A 85 -6.83 -18.82 10.94
CA PHE A 85 -7.23 -18.20 9.67
C PHE A 85 -8.77 -18.20 9.52
N ARG A 86 -9.43 -19.31 9.82
CA ARG A 86 -10.90 -19.42 9.74
C ARG A 86 -11.62 -18.50 10.72
N LYS A 87 -11.13 -18.34 11.94
CA LYS A 87 -11.74 -17.43 12.93
C LYS A 87 -11.56 -15.96 12.59
N ASN A 88 -10.42 -15.58 11.99
CA ASN A 88 -10.07 -14.17 11.80
C ASN A 88 -10.32 -13.63 10.38
N PHE A 89 -10.14 -14.48 9.36
CA PHE A 89 -10.12 -14.10 7.93
C PHE A 89 -11.30 -14.63 7.09
N LEU A 90 -12.06 -15.64 7.55
CA LEU A 90 -13.21 -16.18 6.79
C LEU A 90 -14.53 -15.40 6.95
N ASN A 91 -14.52 -14.21 7.56
CA ASN A 91 -15.70 -13.37 7.61
C ASN A 91 -15.97 -12.74 6.23
N LEU A 92 -17.22 -12.77 5.74
CA LEU A 92 -17.61 -12.14 4.46
C LEU A 92 -17.13 -10.68 4.35
N SER A 93 -17.04 -9.98 5.48
CA SER A 93 -16.53 -8.61 5.56
C SER A 93 -15.04 -8.47 5.21
N THR A 94 -14.18 -9.43 5.58
CA THR A 94 -12.73 -9.37 5.29
C THR A 94 -12.41 -9.77 3.85
N LEU A 95 -13.22 -10.66 3.26
CA LEU A 95 -13.15 -10.95 1.81
C LEU A 95 -13.57 -9.73 0.98
N LYS A 96 -14.61 -9.03 1.41
CA LYS A 96 -15.00 -7.75 0.79
C LYS A 96 -13.91 -6.69 0.93
N ASP A 97 -13.32 -6.57 2.12
CA ASP A 97 -12.19 -5.65 2.34
C ASP A 97 -10.99 -5.98 1.41
N ALA A 98 -10.69 -7.27 1.18
CA ALA A 98 -9.61 -7.68 0.27
C ALA A 98 -9.92 -7.38 -1.21
N LEU A 99 -11.17 -7.58 -1.64
CA LEU A 99 -11.63 -7.20 -2.97
C LEU A 99 -11.60 -5.68 -3.19
N ASP A 100 -11.99 -4.90 -2.18
CA ASP A 100 -11.93 -3.44 -2.23
C ASP A 100 -10.49 -2.92 -2.25
N LEU A 101 -9.55 -3.63 -1.60
CA LEU A 101 -8.11 -3.33 -1.68
C LEU A 101 -7.51 -3.64 -3.06
N LEU A 102 -7.92 -4.73 -3.71
CA LEU A 102 -7.43 -5.11 -5.05
C LEU A 102 -7.98 -4.22 -6.18
N LYS A 103 -9.03 -3.45 -5.91
CA LYS A 103 -9.68 -2.57 -6.88
C LYS A 103 -9.15 -1.13 -6.82
N ILE A 104 -8.28 -0.81 -5.85
CA ILE A 104 -7.62 0.49 -5.64
C ILE A 104 -6.36 0.58 -6.48
#